data_AF-A0AAV4AIK5-F1
#
_entry.id   AF-A0AAV4AIK5-F1
#
_cell.length_a   1.000
_cell.length_b   1.000
_cell.length_c   1.000
_cell.angle_alpha   90.00
_cell.angle_beta   90.00
_cell.angle_gamma   90.00
#
_symmetry.space_group_name_H-M   'P 1'
#
loop_
_entity.id
_entity.type
_entity.pdbx_description
1 polymer ?
#
loop_
_entity_poly.entity_id
_entity_poly.type
_entity_poly.pdbx_seq_one_letter_code
_entity_poly.pdbx_strand_id
1 'polypeptide(L)'
;MNGLLVIWRQLKARYSALSRAESARKKRSQKRKNQERFIRDTFHFARQLFQQPKSGTLTVDREELETHLKKTYSDPTREIPVEETKGFVWPATPGIKFDSKPPSLQEIIAVVNKDRAKSAPGPNGVPYLLYKRCPNVLKKLHKLLRSVWKTSRSVKSG
;
A
#
# COMPACT_ATOMS: atom_id res chain seq x y z
N MET A 1 -39.61 -18.48 34.29
CA MET A 1 -39.37 -18.15 32.87
C MET A 1 -37.90 -17.85 32.49
N ASN A 2 -36.96 -17.76 33.44
CA ASN A 2 -35.57 -17.35 33.13
C ASN A 2 -34.68 -18.46 32.53
N GLY A 3 -34.96 -19.73 32.82
CA GLY A 3 -34.15 -20.86 32.33
C GLY A 3 -34.20 -21.05 30.81
N LEU A 4 -35.37 -20.85 30.19
CA LEU A 4 -35.53 -20.97 28.73
C LEU A 4 -34.68 -19.93 27.97
N LEU A 5 -34.64 -18.69 28.46
CA LEU A 5 -33.85 -17.61 27.86
C LEU A 5 -32.34 -17.90 27.95
N VAL A 6 -31.89 -18.49 29.07
CA VAL A 6 -30.49 -18.89 29.24
C VAL A 6 -30.11 -19.98 28.23
N ILE A 7 -30.93 -21.02 28.10
CA ILE A 7 -30.71 -22.10 27.13
C ILE A 7 -30.71 -21.56 25.70
N TRP A 8 -31.66 -20.69 25.35
CA TRP A 8 -31.73 -20.08 24.03
C TRP A 8 -30.48 -19.25 23.69
N ARG A 9 -30.01 -18.42 24.63
CA ARG A 9 -28.77 -17.63 24.45
C ARG A 9 -27.56 -18.54 24.27
N GLN A 10 -27.43 -19.60 25.05
CA GLN A 10 -26.35 -20.57 24.92
C GLN A 10 -26.38 -21.26 23.56
N LEU A 11 -27.56 -21.69 23.10
CA LEU A 11 -27.74 -22.35 21.81
C LEU A 11 -27.40 -21.41 20.65
N LYS A 12 -27.84 -20.15 20.72
CA LYS A 12 -27.50 -19.10 19.75
C LYS A 12 -26.00 -18.84 19.70
N ALA A 13 -25.34 -18.74 20.86
CA ALA A 13 -23.89 -18.53 20.94
C ALA A 13 -23.12 -19.70 20.31
N ARG A 14 -23.52 -20.95 20.58
CA ARG A 14 -22.94 -22.16 19.98
C ARG A 14 -23.13 -22.17 18.46
N TYR A 15 -24.33 -21.88 17.98
CA TYR A 15 -24.62 -21.80 16.55
C TYR A 15 -23.76 -20.71 15.87
N SER A 16 -23.70 -19.50 16.43
CA SER A 16 -22.86 -18.42 15.88
C SER A 16 -21.37 -18.75 15.91
N ALA A 17 -20.88 -19.47 16.91
CA ALA A 17 -19.50 -19.95 16.95
C ALA A 17 -19.22 -20.96 15.84
N LEU A 18 -20.10 -21.96 15.66
CA LEU A 18 -20.01 -22.95 14.58
C LEU A 18 -20.09 -22.30 13.20
N SER A 19 -21.03 -21.38 12.98
CA SER A 19 -21.20 -20.66 11.72
C SER A 19 -19.95 -19.85 11.35
N ARG A 20 -19.35 -19.13 12.32
CA ARG A 20 -18.09 -18.41 12.12
C ARG A 20 -16.94 -19.35 11.79
N ALA A 21 -16.82 -20.47 12.51
CA ALA A 21 -15.79 -21.48 12.25
C ALA A 21 -15.92 -22.09 10.85
N GLU A 22 -17.15 -22.38 10.43
CA GLU A 22 -17.45 -22.91 9.10
C GLU A 22 -17.13 -21.89 7.99
N SER A 23 -17.54 -20.63 8.17
CA SER A 23 -17.22 -19.54 7.24
C SER A 23 -15.71 -19.31 7.14
N ALA A 24 -14.99 -19.36 8.26
CA ALA A 24 -13.53 -19.28 8.27
C ALA A 24 -12.88 -20.47 7.55
N ARG A 25 -13.41 -21.69 7.70
CA ARG A 25 -12.97 -22.87 6.94
C ARG A 25 -13.20 -22.70 5.44
N LYS A 26 -14.41 -22.28 5.04
CA LYS A 26 -14.76 -22.02 3.63
C LYS A 26 -13.85 -20.96 3.03
N LYS A 27 -13.62 -19.84 3.73
CA LYS A 27 -12.73 -18.76 3.29
C LYS A 27 -11.28 -19.23 3.13
N ARG A 28 -10.76 -20.02 4.08
CA ARG A 28 -9.41 -20.63 3.98
C ARG A 28 -9.30 -21.57 2.78
N SER A 29 -10.29 -22.44 2.58
CA SER A 29 -10.34 -23.35 1.43
C SER A 29 -10.37 -22.58 0.10
N GLN A 30 -11.20 -21.54 0.00
CA GLN A 30 -11.28 -20.72 -1.21
C GLN A 30 -9.97 -19.97 -1.49
N LYS A 31 -9.33 -19.41 -0.45
CA LYS A 31 -8.03 -18.77 -0.58
C LYS A 31 -6.98 -19.74 -1.13
N ARG A 32 -6.92 -20.96 -0.59
CA ARG A 32 -5.98 -21.99 -1.06
C ARG A 32 -6.22 -22.34 -2.52
N LYS A 33 -7.47 -22.60 -2.91
CA LYS A 33 -7.84 -22.87 -4.31
C LYS A 33 -7.47 -21.72 -5.25
N ASN A 34 -7.69 -20.47 -4.83
CA ASN A 34 -7.31 -19.31 -5.64
C ASN A 34 -5.78 -19.19 -5.78
N GLN A 35 -5.01 -19.46 -4.72
CA GLN A 35 -3.55 -19.48 -4.75
C GLN A 35 -3.03 -20.59 -5.68
N GLU A 36 -3.58 -21.81 -5.57
CA GLU A 36 -3.25 -22.93 -6.46
C GLU A 36 -3.52 -22.58 -7.92
N ARG A 37 -4.67 -21.94 -8.22
CA ARG A 37 -4.99 -21.47 -9.58
C ARG A 37 -4.01 -20.42 -10.10
N PHE A 38 -3.64 -19.45 -9.27
CA PHE A 38 -2.68 -18.40 -9.62
C PHE A 38 -1.28 -18.96 -9.90
N ILE A 39 -0.81 -19.89 -9.06
CA ILE A 39 0.51 -20.51 -9.21
C ILE A 39 0.55 -21.40 -10.46
N ARG A 40 -0.53 -22.13 -10.75
CA ARG A 40 -0.62 -23.00 -11.93
C ARG A 40 -0.51 -22.22 -13.24
N ASP A 41 -1.23 -21.09 -13.34
CA ASP A 41 -1.17 -20.20 -14.50
C ASP A 41 -1.53 -18.76 -14.10
N THR A 42 -0.49 -17.95 -13.94
CA THR A 42 -0.60 -16.56 -13.50
C THR A 42 -1.30 -15.67 -14.52
N PHE A 43 -1.03 -15.90 -15.82
CA PHE A 43 -1.57 -15.05 -16.88
C PHE A 43 -3.05 -15.35 -17.11
N HIS A 44 -3.45 -16.61 -17.13
CA HIS A 44 -4.86 -17.00 -17.21
C HIS A 44 -5.65 -16.47 -16.00
N PHE A 45 -5.10 -16.63 -14.78
CA PHE A 45 -5.74 -16.11 -13.57
C PHE A 45 -5.93 -14.59 -13.63
N ALA A 46 -4.90 -13.85 -14.05
CA ALA A 46 -4.97 -12.39 -14.19
C ALA A 46 -5.99 -11.97 -15.27
N ARG A 47 -6.01 -12.63 -16.43
CA ARG A 47 -7.02 -12.38 -17.48
C ARG A 47 -8.43 -12.57 -16.93
N GLN A 48 -8.69 -13.65 -16.20
CA GLN A 48 -9.99 -13.89 -15.58
C GLN A 48 -10.35 -12.85 -14.51
N LEU A 49 -9.37 -12.29 -13.79
CA LEU A 49 -9.59 -11.29 -12.75
C LEU A 49 -9.92 -9.90 -13.33
N PHE A 50 -9.22 -9.50 -14.39
CA PHE A 50 -9.33 -8.15 -14.95
C PHE A 50 -10.27 -8.04 -16.15
N GLN A 51 -10.55 -9.14 -16.84
CA GLN A 51 -11.58 -9.15 -17.87
C GLN A 51 -12.94 -9.20 -17.18
N GLN A 52 -13.49 -8.02 -16.93
CA GLN A 52 -14.92 -7.87 -16.71
C GLN A 52 -15.63 -8.45 -17.93
N PRO A 53 -16.69 -9.27 -17.76
CA PRO A 53 -17.54 -9.62 -18.90
C PRO A 53 -17.99 -8.30 -19.55
N LYS A 54 -17.67 -8.12 -20.83
CA LYS A 54 -18.13 -6.93 -21.58
C LYS A 54 -19.65 -7.03 -21.67
N SER A 55 -20.35 -6.44 -20.70
CA SER A 55 -21.80 -6.40 -20.67
C SER A 55 -22.27 -5.11 -21.33
N GLY A 56 -23.13 -5.23 -22.34
CA GLY A 56 -23.74 -4.11 -23.03
C GLY A 56 -23.47 -4.16 -24.53
N THR A 57 -24.55 -4.14 -25.30
CA THR A 57 -24.50 -3.85 -26.73
C THR A 57 -24.71 -2.36 -26.87
N LEU A 58 -23.68 -1.64 -27.31
CA LEU A 58 -23.83 -0.25 -27.67
C LEU A 58 -24.48 -0.21 -29.05
N THR A 59 -25.71 0.32 -29.14
CA THR A 59 -26.46 0.47 -30.40
C THR A 59 -26.08 1.75 -31.17
N VAL A 60 -25.20 2.56 -30.59
CA VAL A 60 -24.75 3.84 -31.14
C VAL A 60 -23.69 3.61 -32.21
N ASP A 61 -23.79 4.36 -33.30
CA ASP A 61 -22.80 4.32 -34.36
C ASP A 61 -21.42 4.78 -33.89
N ARG A 62 -20.38 4.21 -34.50
CA ARG A 62 -18.99 4.50 -34.13
C ARG A 62 -18.66 5.99 -34.21
N GLU A 63 -19.16 6.67 -35.24
CA GLU A 63 -18.89 8.09 -35.47
C GLU A 63 -19.50 8.97 -34.38
N GLU A 64 -20.72 8.65 -33.94
CA GLU A 64 -21.39 9.35 -32.84
C GLU A 64 -20.63 9.14 -31.53
N LEU A 65 -20.17 7.91 -31.27
CA LEU A 65 -19.36 7.59 -30.10
C LEU A 65 -18.02 8.35 -30.10
N GLU A 66 -17.29 8.33 -31.21
CA GLU A 66 -16.00 9.02 -31.34
C GLU A 66 -16.17 10.54 -31.19
N THR A 67 -17.23 11.10 -31.74
CA THR A 67 -17.57 12.52 -31.58
C THR A 67 -17.88 12.85 -30.12
N HIS A 68 -18.66 12.01 -29.45
CA HIS A 68 -18.95 12.17 -28.02
C HIS A 68 -17.68 12.08 -27.17
N LEU A 69 -16.84 11.06 -27.38
CA LEU A 69 -15.58 10.90 -26.65
C LEU A 69 -14.65 12.09 -26.88
N LYS A 70 -14.52 12.54 -28.13
CA LYS A 70 -13.72 13.71 -28.47
C LYS A 70 -14.27 14.94 -27.77
N LYS A 71 -15.58 15.18 -27.78
CA LYS A 71 -16.19 16.31 -27.07
C LYS A 71 -15.99 16.24 -25.55
N THR A 72 -16.15 15.06 -24.96
CA THR A 72 -16.13 14.87 -23.50
C THR A 72 -14.70 14.89 -22.92
N TYR A 73 -13.73 14.33 -23.65
CA TYR A 73 -12.36 14.14 -23.15
C TYR A 73 -11.31 14.98 -23.86
N SER A 74 -11.66 15.73 -24.91
CA SER A 74 -10.73 16.72 -25.46
C SER A 74 -10.79 17.98 -24.62
N ASP A 75 -9.62 18.56 -24.39
CA ASP A 75 -9.46 19.88 -23.83
C ASP A 75 -9.09 20.84 -24.98
N PRO A 76 -10.04 21.68 -25.45
CA PRO A 76 -9.78 22.65 -26.53
C PRO A 76 -8.73 23.70 -26.15
N THR A 77 -8.51 23.89 -24.85
CA THR A 77 -7.59 24.88 -24.30
C THR A 77 -6.27 24.28 -23.86
N ARG A 78 -6.01 23.01 -24.19
CA ARG A 78 -4.79 22.30 -23.82
C ARG A 78 -3.51 23.01 -24.25
N GLU A 79 -3.54 23.68 -25.40
CA GLU A 79 -2.41 24.43 -25.95
C GLU A 79 -2.29 25.85 -25.39
N ILE A 80 -3.30 26.32 -24.64
CA ILE A 80 -3.28 27.62 -23.99
C ILE A 80 -2.54 27.47 -22.66
N PRO A 81 -1.43 28.20 -22.45
CA PRO A 81 -0.75 28.22 -21.17
C PRO A 81 -1.74 28.67 -20.09
N VAL A 82 -1.85 27.89 -19.01
CA VAL A 82 -2.67 28.25 -17.85
C VAL A 82 -2.10 29.53 -17.23
N GLU A 83 -2.94 30.56 -17.07
CA GLU A 83 -2.53 31.79 -16.40
C GLU A 83 -2.08 31.48 -14.96
N GLU A 84 -1.14 32.27 -14.44
CA GLU A 84 -0.72 32.17 -13.06
C GLU A 84 -1.94 32.34 -12.14
N THR A 85 -2.20 31.34 -11.30
CA THR A 85 -3.34 31.34 -10.38
C THR A 85 -3.26 32.57 -9.47
N LYS A 86 -4.26 33.46 -9.56
CA LYS A 86 -4.34 34.67 -8.73
C LYS A 86 -4.25 34.31 -7.25
N GLY A 87 -3.28 34.89 -6.55
CA GLY A 87 -3.05 34.67 -5.11
C GLY A 87 -2.01 33.58 -4.78
N PHE A 88 -1.43 32.91 -5.79
CA PHE A 88 -0.32 31.99 -5.56
C PHE A 88 0.98 32.77 -5.43
N VAL A 89 1.49 32.86 -4.20
CA VAL A 89 2.82 33.43 -3.94
C VAL A 89 3.81 32.28 -3.95
N TRP A 90 4.74 32.28 -4.91
CA TRP A 90 5.87 31.36 -4.86
C TRP A 90 6.66 31.63 -3.57
N PRO A 91 6.95 30.60 -2.77
CA PRO A 91 7.80 30.79 -1.60
C PRO A 91 9.18 31.28 -2.05
N ALA A 92 9.77 32.18 -1.27
CA ALA A 92 11.15 32.59 -1.49
C ALA A 92 12.07 31.36 -1.51
N THR A 93 13.13 31.42 -2.32
CA THR A 93 14.13 30.36 -2.35
C THR A 93 14.63 30.11 -0.92
N PRO A 94 14.67 28.85 -0.45
CA PRO A 94 15.09 28.56 0.91
C PRO A 94 16.53 29.04 1.11
N GLY A 95 16.75 29.94 2.07
CA GLY A 95 18.09 30.45 2.40
C GLY A 95 18.99 29.41 3.07
N ILE A 96 18.42 28.29 3.53
CA ILE A 96 19.14 27.20 4.18
C ILE A 96 19.30 26.07 3.18
N LYS A 97 20.55 25.70 2.89
CA LYS A 97 20.87 24.55 2.06
C LYS A 97 20.39 23.25 2.72
N PHE A 98 19.91 22.32 1.93
CA PHE A 98 19.51 21.00 2.40
C PHE A 98 20.69 20.24 3.02
N ASP A 99 20.51 19.67 4.21
CA ASP A 99 21.57 18.88 4.85
C ASP A 99 21.79 17.57 4.10
N SER A 100 22.93 17.49 3.41
CA SER A 100 23.32 16.32 2.61
C SER A 100 24.20 15.34 3.39
N LYS A 101 24.32 15.51 4.71
CA LYS A 101 25.05 14.58 5.58
C LYS A 101 24.29 13.26 5.71
N PRO A 102 24.99 12.14 5.93
CA PRO A 102 24.33 10.90 6.29
C PRO A 102 23.61 11.06 7.64
N PRO A 103 22.54 10.28 7.88
CA PRO A 103 21.82 10.34 9.15
C PRO A 103 22.75 10.06 10.34
N SER A 104 22.60 10.86 11.38
CA SER A 104 23.25 10.69 12.67
C SER A 104 22.67 9.50 13.44
N LEU A 105 23.42 9.01 14.43
CA LEU A 105 22.92 7.92 15.28
C LEU A 105 21.69 8.37 16.09
N GLN A 106 21.65 9.63 16.51
CA GLN A 106 20.54 10.19 17.29
C GLN A 106 19.25 10.26 16.47
N GLU A 107 19.32 10.68 15.21
CA GLU A 107 18.16 10.67 14.31
C GLU A 107 17.61 9.26 14.13
N ILE A 108 18.48 8.26 13.95
CA ILE A 108 18.05 6.87 13.83
C ILE A 108 17.39 6.38 15.13
N ILE A 109 17.97 6.70 16.29
CA ILE A 109 17.38 6.37 17.59
C ILE A 109 15.98 7.00 17.72
N ALA A 110 15.83 8.27 17.34
CA ALA A 110 14.55 8.98 17.39
C ALA A 110 13.49 8.30 16.50
N VAL A 111 13.85 7.94 15.27
CA VAL A 111 12.96 7.22 14.34
C VAL A 111 12.56 5.86 14.89
N VAL A 112 13.53 5.06 15.35
CA VAL A 112 13.26 3.73 15.91
C VAL A 112 12.36 3.84 17.14
N ASN A 113 12.58 4.82 18.01
CA ASN A 113 11.79 5.00 19.23
C ASN A 113 10.35 5.45 18.95
N LYS A 114 10.13 6.26 17.92
CA LYS A 114 8.80 6.71 17.48
C LYS A 114 7.88 5.56 17.09
N ASP A 115 8.42 4.47 16.51
CA ASP A 115 7.62 3.36 16.01
C ASP A 115 7.24 2.32 17.06
N ARG A 116 6.18 1.53 16.80
CA ARG A 116 5.74 0.45 17.69
C ARG A 116 6.75 -0.70 17.66
N ALA A 117 7.10 -1.24 18.83
CA ALA A 117 8.13 -2.28 18.95
C ALA A 117 7.82 -3.57 18.14
N LYS A 118 6.53 -3.91 17.97
CA LYS A 118 6.09 -5.08 17.20
C LYS A 118 6.03 -4.83 15.68
N SER A 119 6.14 -3.58 15.23
CA SER A 119 6.22 -3.28 13.80
C SER A 119 7.58 -3.72 13.25
N ALA A 120 7.57 -4.23 12.02
CA ALA A 120 8.78 -4.67 11.32
C ALA A 120 8.92 -3.88 10.01
N PRO A 121 9.89 -2.94 9.92
CA PRO A 121 10.14 -2.20 8.70
C PRO A 121 10.89 -3.08 7.69
N GLY A 122 10.37 -3.16 6.47
CA GLY A 122 11.03 -3.84 5.35
C GLY A 122 10.74 -5.34 5.23
N PRO A 123 11.21 -5.97 4.13
CA PRO A 123 10.85 -7.35 3.76
C PRO A 123 11.52 -8.42 4.62
N ASN A 124 12.51 -8.04 5.45
CA ASN A 124 13.21 -8.98 6.34
C ASN A 124 12.39 -9.36 7.59
N GLY A 125 11.27 -8.66 7.85
CA GLY A 125 10.41 -8.93 9.01
C GLY A 125 11.06 -8.68 10.37
N VAL A 126 12.16 -7.93 10.45
CA VAL A 126 12.85 -7.67 11.71
C VAL A 126 12.10 -6.60 12.51
N PRO A 127 11.62 -6.89 13.73
CA PRO A 127 10.85 -5.92 14.51
C PRO A 127 11.74 -4.81 15.09
N TYR A 128 11.16 -3.62 15.27
CA TYR A 128 11.84 -2.50 15.95
C TYR A 128 12.28 -2.84 17.37
N LEU A 129 11.66 -3.83 18.02
CA LEU A 129 12.06 -4.34 19.33
C LEU A 129 13.56 -4.67 19.41
N LEU A 130 14.12 -5.29 18.36
CA LEU A 130 15.55 -5.62 18.30
C LEU A 130 16.40 -4.36 18.35
N TYR A 131 16.05 -3.37 17.52
CA TYR A 131 16.79 -2.11 17.43
C TYR A 131 16.66 -1.26 18.70
N LYS A 132 15.53 -1.34 19.40
CA LYS A 132 15.31 -0.66 20.70
C LYS A 132 16.09 -1.30 21.84
N ARG A 133 16.12 -2.64 21.91
CA ARG A 133 16.73 -3.37 23.03
C ARG A 133 18.21 -3.67 22.84
N CYS A 134 18.69 -3.71 21.60
CA CYS A 134 20.07 -4.08 21.28
C CYS A 134 20.83 -2.89 20.65
N PRO A 135 21.44 -1.99 21.45
CA PRO A 135 22.10 -0.79 20.95
C PRO A 135 23.27 -1.10 20.02
N ASN A 136 23.94 -2.24 20.20
CA ASN A 136 25.04 -2.66 19.32
C ASN A 136 24.54 -3.05 17.92
N VAL A 137 23.33 -3.62 17.81
CA VAL A 137 22.70 -3.92 16.51
C VAL A 137 22.32 -2.62 15.81
N LEU A 138 21.76 -1.66 16.55
CA LEU A 138 21.44 -0.33 16.02
C LEU A 138 22.70 0.40 15.51
N LYS A 139 23.81 0.33 16.26
CA LYS A 139 25.11 0.88 15.84
C LYS A 139 25.63 0.23 14.54
N LYS A 140 25.43 -1.09 14.38
CA LYS A 140 25.78 -1.79 13.13
C LYS A 140 24.92 -1.31 11.97
N LEU A 141 23.60 -1.19 12.17
CA LEU A 141 22.69 -0.63 11.15
C LEU A 141 23.11 0.79 10.73
N HIS A 142 23.46 1.64 11.69
CA HIS A 142 23.96 2.99 11.41
C HIS A 142 25.23 2.98 10.54
N LYS A 143 26.19 2.10 10.85
CA LYS A 143 27.39 1.93 10.02
C LYS A 143 27.06 1.51 8.59
N LEU A 144 26.12 0.57 8.41
CA LEU A 144 25.67 0.14 7.08
C LEU A 144 25.01 1.28 6.31
N LEU A 145 24.10 2.03 6.94
CA LEU A 145 23.44 3.19 6.33
C LEU A 145 24.47 4.24 5.89
N ARG A 146 25.48 4.53 6.72
CA ARG A 146 26.57 5.44 6.36
C ARG A 146 27.42 4.92 5.20
N SER A 147 27.66 3.61 5.14
CA SER A 147 28.41 2.98 4.05
C SER A 147 27.67 3.13 2.71
N VAL A 148 26.40 2.75 2.67
CA VAL A 148 25.54 2.88 1.47
C VAL A 148 25.45 4.34 1.02
N TRP A 149 25.33 5.28 1.95
CA TRP A 149 25.29 6.71 1.65
C TRP A 149 26.58 7.25 1.00
N LYS A 150 27.74 6.66 1.30
CA LYS A 150 29.01 7.02 0.66
C LYS A 150 29.10 6.42 -0.75
N THR A 151 28.71 5.16 -0.90
CA THR A 151 28.71 4.47 -2.20
C THR A 151 27.75 5.15 -3.19
N SER A 152 26.53 5.47 -2.76
CA SER A 152 25.51 6.07 -3.64
C SER A 152 25.86 7.48 -4.14
N ARG A 153 26.72 8.21 -3.43
CA ARG A 153 27.25 9.50 -3.90
C ARG A 153 28.37 9.34 -4.92
N SER A 154 29.21 8.32 -4.76
CA SER A 154 30.34 8.07 -5.68
C SER A 154 29.84 7.70 -7.08
N VAL A 155 28.72 7.00 -7.18
CA VAL A 155 28.11 6.58 -8.47
C VAL A 155 27.47 7.74 -9.25
N LYS A 156 27.13 8.86 -8.59
CA LYS A 156 26.53 10.04 -9.25
C LYS A 156 27.56 11.04 -9.79
N SER A 157 28.85 10.71 -9.71
CA SER A 157 29.97 11.61 -10.04
C SER A 157 30.75 11.19 -11.30
N GLY A 158 30.30 10.14 -12.00
CA GLY A 158 30.84 9.66 -13.27
C GLY A 158 29.73 9.48 -14.28
#